data_AF-A0A1W2EA37-F1
#
_entry.id   AF-A0A1W2EA37-F1
#
_cell.length_a   1.000
_cell.length_b   1.000
_cell.length_c   1.000
_cell.angle_alpha   90.00
_cell.angle_beta   90.00
_cell.angle_gamma   90.00
#
_symmetry.space_group_name_H-M   'P 1'
#
loop_
_entity.id
_entity.type
_entity.pdbx_description
1 polymer ?
#
loop_
_entity_poly.entity_id
_entity_poly.type
_entity_poly.pdbx_seq_one_letter_code
_entity_poly.pdbx_strand_id
1 'polypeptide(L)'
;MANDRLREALLRNGLSLDHVARATGVDPKTVERWITRGRIPYPRHRNAIASMVRETEHYLWPDAVAADRKAEIAESEVVKVYPHRNNIPADLWDRLLSDATEHIEVLSLAALFLVERPMFAKELRAKAENGAKVRLLFGDPAGREASRRSEEEQLGKGTVAARIRNALAFVRPLVDVPNIEIRLHKTTLYNSVFRFDDEMIVNTHVYGFPGAHAPALHLRRLSAGDLFETYSESLETVWASAKRTTF
;
A
#
# COMPACT_ATOMS: atom_id res chain seq x y z
N MET A 1 -0.57 15.22 -26.69
CA MET A 1 0.39 15.64 -25.64
C MET A 1 1.40 14.51 -25.47
N ALA A 2 2.66 14.79 -25.14
CA ALA A 2 3.64 13.72 -24.91
C ALA A 2 3.28 12.92 -23.64
N ASN A 3 3.58 11.63 -23.62
CA ASN A 3 3.44 10.78 -22.44
C ASN A 3 4.78 10.76 -21.68
N ASP A 4 4.98 11.76 -20.83
CA ASP A 4 6.21 11.90 -20.06
C ASP A 4 6.34 10.82 -18.97
N ARG A 5 5.21 10.32 -18.43
CA ARG A 5 5.19 9.22 -17.45
C ARG A 5 5.79 7.93 -18.01
N LEU A 6 5.39 7.55 -19.23
CA LEU A 6 5.97 6.40 -19.92
C LEU A 6 7.46 6.61 -20.22
N ARG A 7 7.86 7.82 -20.63
CA ARG A 7 9.28 8.14 -20.89
C ARG A 7 10.10 7.96 -19.62
N GLU A 8 9.67 8.55 -18.51
CA GLU A 8 10.38 8.47 -17.23
C GLU A 8 10.42 7.04 -16.69
N ALA A 9 9.31 6.30 -16.76
CA ALA A 9 9.25 4.91 -16.29
C ALA A 9 10.21 4.00 -17.07
N LEU A 10 10.34 4.18 -18.39
CA LEU A 10 11.31 3.44 -19.20
C LEU A 10 12.75 3.80 -18.82
N LEU A 11 13.06 5.09 -18.68
CA LEU A 11 14.40 5.55 -18.29
C LEU A 11 14.80 5.02 -16.92
N ARG A 12 13.90 5.09 -15.93
CA ARG A 12 14.12 4.59 -14.56
C ARG A 12 14.43 3.09 -14.52
N ASN A 13 13.84 2.32 -15.44
CA ASN A 13 14.06 0.87 -15.55
C ASN A 13 15.19 0.51 -16.54
N GLY A 14 15.90 1.48 -17.11
CA GLY A 14 16.97 1.23 -18.09
C GLY A 14 16.48 0.62 -19.41
N LEU A 15 15.21 0.81 -19.75
CA LEU A 15 14.58 0.24 -20.94
C LEU A 15 14.66 1.21 -22.12
N SER A 16 14.94 0.66 -23.30
CA SER A 16 15.00 1.41 -24.57
C SER A 16 13.76 1.13 -25.41
N LEU A 17 13.54 1.94 -26.46
CA LEU A 17 12.43 1.72 -27.38
C LEU A 17 12.51 0.33 -28.04
N ASP A 18 13.71 -0.17 -28.31
CA ASP A 18 13.91 -1.50 -28.90
C ASP A 18 13.56 -2.63 -27.92
N HIS A 19 13.82 -2.44 -26.62
CA HIS A 19 13.37 -3.40 -25.60
C HIS A 19 11.85 -3.53 -25.62
N VAL A 20 11.14 -2.40 -25.64
CA VAL A 20 9.67 -2.37 -25.67
C VAL A 20 9.14 -2.93 -26.99
N ALA A 21 9.73 -2.56 -28.12
CA ALA A 21 9.35 -3.04 -29.45
C ALA A 21 9.45 -4.56 -29.54
N ARG A 22 10.55 -5.16 -29.04
CA ARG A 22 10.70 -6.62 -28.97
C ARG A 22 9.64 -7.28 -28.11
N ALA A 23 9.39 -6.75 -26.92
CA ALA A 23 8.41 -7.32 -25.99
C ALA A 23 6.96 -7.21 -26.50
N THR A 24 6.65 -6.15 -27.25
CA THR A 24 5.30 -5.88 -27.76
C THR A 24 5.08 -6.39 -29.18
N GLY A 25 6.13 -6.81 -29.90
CA GLY A 25 6.07 -7.27 -31.29
C GLY A 25 5.71 -6.16 -32.29
N VAL A 26 6.00 -4.90 -31.96
CA VAL A 26 5.75 -3.74 -32.84
C VAL A 26 7.06 -3.07 -33.24
N ASP A 27 6.99 -2.18 -34.24
CA ASP A 27 8.15 -1.39 -34.69
C ASP A 27 8.57 -0.33 -33.65
N PRO A 28 9.88 -0.06 -33.41
CA PRO A 28 10.36 0.96 -32.47
C PRO A 28 9.76 2.36 -32.68
N LYS A 29 9.44 2.74 -33.92
CA LYS A 29 8.77 4.00 -34.26
C LYS A 29 7.33 4.06 -33.76
N THR A 30 6.68 2.90 -33.59
CA THR A 30 5.36 2.82 -32.94
C THR A 30 5.48 3.12 -31.46
N VAL A 31 6.50 2.57 -30.79
CA VAL A 31 6.80 2.87 -29.38
C VAL A 31 7.13 4.35 -29.19
N GLU A 32 7.97 4.91 -30.05
CA GLU A 32 8.30 6.34 -30.06
C GLU A 32 7.04 7.22 -30.15
N ARG A 33 6.05 6.82 -30.95
CA ARG A 33 4.78 7.54 -31.08
C ARG A 33 3.89 7.44 -29.84
N TRP A 34 3.96 6.34 -29.08
CA TRP A 34 3.25 6.24 -27.79
C TRP A 34 3.77 7.27 -26.78
N ILE A 35 5.08 7.57 -26.84
CA ILE A 35 5.71 8.58 -25.99
C ILE A 35 5.50 9.99 -26.56
N THR A 36 5.93 10.26 -27.79
CA THR A 36 5.98 11.62 -28.35
C THR A 36 4.62 12.20 -28.68
N ARG A 37 3.68 11.36 -29.16
CA ARG A 37 2.33 11.79 -29.56
C ARG A 37 1.26 11.46 -28.54
N GLY A 38 1.61 10.76 -27.45
CA GLY A 38 0.67 10.30 -26.43
C GLY A 38 -0.37 9.33 -26.98
N ARG A 39 -0.04 8.57 -28.04
CA ARG A 39 -0.97 7.56 -28.57
C ARG A 39 -1.15 6.45 -27.55
N ILE A 40 -2.40 6.09 -27.30
CA ILE A 40 -2.75 5.01 -26.39
C ILE A 40 -2.58 3.66 -27.13
N PRO A 41 -1.71 2.74 -26.65
CA PRO A 41 -1.54 1.42 -27.25
C PRO A 41 -2.79 0.55 -27.06
N TYR A 42 -2.91 -0.54 -27.82
CA TYR A 42 -3.90 -1.59 -27.54
C TYR A 42 -3.66 -2.26 -26.17
N PRO A 43 -4.70 -2.80 -25.50
CA PRO A 43 -4.60 -3.37 -24.15
C PRO A 43 -3.44 -4.36 -23.96
N ARG A 44 -3.23 -5.28 -24.90
CA ARG A 44 -2.12 -6.26 -24.83
C ARG A 44 -0.73 -5.61 -24.74
N HIS A 45 -0.53 -4.49 -25.42
CA HIS A 45 0.76 -3.78 -25.42
C HIS A 45 0.90 -2.96 -24.14
N ARG A 46 -0.19 -2.33 -23.67
CA ARG A 46 -0.18 -1.61 -22.40
C ARG A 46 0.17 -2.54 -21.24
N ASN A 47 -0.46 -3.70 -21.15
CA ASN A 47 -0.19 -4.69 -20.11
C ASN A 47 1.28 -5.17 -20.13
N ALA A 48 1.82 -5.48 -21.30
CA ALA A 48 3.23 -5.87 -21.45
C ALA A 48 4.18 -4.75 -20.99
N ILE A 49 3.94 -3.51 -21.42
CA ILE A 49 4.76 -2.36 -21.05
C ILE A 49 4.67 -2.08 -19.55
N ALA A 50 3.46 -2.02 -18.99
CA ALA A 50 3.19 -1.84 -17.56
C ALA A 50 3.99 -2.83 -16.72
N SER A 51 3.96 -4.10 -17.11
CA SER A 51 4.74 -5.16 -16.45
C SER A 51 6.25 -4.93 -16.56
N MET A 52 6.75 -4.51 -17.72
CA MET A 52 8.18 -4.23 -17.92
C MET A 52 8.69 -3.08 -17.06
N VAL A 53 7.91 -2.02 -16.90
CA VAL A 53 8.31 -0.83 -16.13
C VAL A 53 7.89 -0.90 -14.66
N ARG A 54 7.16 -1.95 -14.26
CA ARG A 54 6.59 -2.12 -12.91
C ARG A 54 5.67 -0.98 -12.49
N GLU A 55 4.87 -0.48 -13.44
CA GLU A 55 3.87 0.58 -13.22
C GLU A 55 2.49 0.13 -13.71
N THR A 56 1.42 0.78 -13.25
CA THR A 56 0.07 0.45 -13.71
C THR A 56 -0.26 1.09 -15.06
N GLU A 57 -1.18 0.45 -15.80
CA GLU A 57 -1.76 1.05 -17.01
C GLU A 57 -2.46 2.37 -16.69
N HIS A 58 -3.05 2.51 -15.49
CA HIS A 58 -3.68 3.75 -15.05
C HIS A 58 -2.65 4.89 -14.92
N TYR A 59 -1.54 4.63 -14.23
CA TYR A 59 -0.46 5.61 -14.08
C TYR A 59 0.08 6.03 -15.45
N LEU A 60 0.38 5.05 -16.32
CA LEU A 60 0.99 5.29 -17.62
C LEU A 60 0.02 5.91 -18.64
N TRP A 61 -1.27 5.56 -18.60
CA TRP A 61 -2.31 6.06 -19.50
C TRP A 61 -3.67 6.25 -18.78
N PRO A 62 -3.88 7.37 -18.07
CA PRO A 62 -5.11 7.62 -17.28
C PRO A 62 -6.41 7.55 -18.09
N ASP A 63 -6.33 7.95 -19.36
CA ASP A 63 -7.48 8.05 -20.27
C ASP A 63 -7.67 6.79 -21.14
N ALA A 64 -6.92 5.71 -20.89
CA ALA A 64 -6.94 4.52 -21.74
C ALA A 64 -8.10 3.55 -21.47
N VAL A 65 -8.79 3.70 -20.35
CA VAL A 65 -9.86 2.79 -19.91
C VAL A 65 -11.15 3.58 -19.76
N ALA A 66 -12.21 3.12 -20.43
CA ALA A 66 -13.55 3.72 -20.30
C ALA A 66 -14.07 3.60 -18.86
N ALA A 67 -14.92 4.54 -18.44
CA ALA A 67 -15.41 4.62 -17.05
C ALA A 67 -16.08 3.33 -16.56
N ASP A 68 -16.95 2.72 -17.37
CA ASP A 68 -17.64 1.47 -17.01
C ASP A 68 -16.63 0.32 -16.78
N ARG A 69 -15.61 0.25 -17.63
CA ARG A 69 -14.55 -0.75 -17.50
C ARG A 69 -13.67 -0.51 -16.27
N LYS A 70 -13.45 0.76 -15.88
CA LYS A 70 -12.75 1.08 -14.63
C LYS A 70 -13.54 0.58 -13.41
N ALA A 71 -14.87 0.74 -13.41
CA ALA A 71 -15.73 0.24 -12.34
C ALA A 71 -15.65 -1.28 -12.22
N GLU A 72 -15.76 -2.02 -13.32
CA GLU A 72 -15.62 -3.49 -13.34
C GLU A 72 -14.25 -3.97 -12.82
N ILE A 73 -13.18 -3.23 -13.15
CA ILE A 73 -11.83 -3.55 -12.66
C ILE A 73 -11.75 -3.28 -11.15
N ALA A 74 -12.28 -2.15 -10.67
CA ALA A 74 -12.29 -1.84 -9.24
C ALA A 74 -13.05 -2.90 -8.43
N GLU A 75 -14.18 -3.39 -8.94
CA GLU A 75 -14.89 -4.53 -8.34
C GLU A 75 -14.01 -5.80 -8.31
N SER A 76 -13.23 -6.02 -9.37
CA SER A 76 -12.31 -7.16 -9.48
C SER A 76 -11.07 -7.06 -8.58
N GLU A 77 -10.69 -5.85 -8.14
CA GLU A 77 -9.64 -5.60 -7.14
C GLU A 77 -10.11 -6.00 -5.73
N VAL A 78 -11.42 -5.96 -5.45
CA VAL A 78 -11.98 -6.38 -4.16
C VAL A 78 -12.05 -7.90 -4.10
N VAL A 79 -11.14 -8.52 -3.35
CA VAL A 79 -11.16 -9.96 -3.08
C VAL A 79 -12.29 -10.31 -2.12
N LYS A 80 -12.43 -9.53 -1.04
CA LYS A 80 -13.47 -9.74 -0.03
C LYS A 80 -13.75 -8.48 0.78
N VAL A 81 -15.02 -8.25 1.07
CA VAL A 81 -15.48 -7.29 2.08
C VAL A 81 -15.77 -8.04 3.37
N TYR A 82 -15.16 -7.60 4.46
CA TYR A 82 -15.42 -8.09 5.81
C TYR A 82 -16.32 -7.08 6.55
N PRO A 83 -17.44 -7.52 7.14
CA PRO A 83 -18.30 -6.64 7.94
C PRO A 83 -17.55 -5.95 9.09
N HIS A 84 -16.60 -6.66 9.70
CA HIS A 84 -15.70 -6.15 10.72
C HIS A 84 -14.27 -6.66 10.52
N ARG A 85 -13.25 -5.86 10.86
CA ARG A 85 -11.84 -6.28 10.77
C ARG A 85 -11.56 -7.55 11.58
N ASN A 86 -12.19 -7.71 12.74
CA ASN A 86 -12.02 -8.91 13.56
C ASN A 86 -12.66 -10.18 12.96
N ASN A 87 -13.43 -10.09 11.86
CA ASN A 87 -13.86 -11.25 11.09
C ASN A 87 -12.80 -11.74 10.09
N ILE A 88 -11.68 -11.03 9.92
CA ILE A 88 -10.58 -11.48 9.07
C ILE A 88 -9.92 -12.71 9.73
N PRO A 89 -9.86 -13.86 9.04
CA PRO A 89 -9.24 -15.07 9.56
C PRO A 89 -7.77 -14.86 9.95
N ALA A 90 -7.33 -15.48 11.04
CA ALA A 90 -5.96 -15.33 11.54
C ALA A 90 -4.91 -15.85 10.56
N ASP A 91 -5.24 -16.93 9.85
CA ASP A 91 -4.45 -17.57 8.79
C ASP A 91 -4.30 -16.71 7.54
N LEU A 92 -5.26 -15.81 7.25
CA LEU A 92 -5.10 -14.84 6.16
C LEU A 92 -3.96 -13.86 6.46
N TRP A 93 -3.86 -13.39 7.70
CA TRP A 93 -2.76 -12.51 8.11
C TRP A 93 -1.40 -13.24 8.08
N ASP A 94 -1.36 -14.50 8.53
CA ASP A 94 -0.15 -15.33 8.46
C ASP A 94 0.28 -15.54 7.02
N ARG A 95 -0.67 -15.88 6.13
CA ARG A 95 -0.41 -16.06 4.71
C ARG A 95 0.13 -14.78 4.08
N LEU A 96 -0.54 -13.64 4.27
CA LEU A 96 -0.11 -12.36 3.69
C LEU A 96 1.31 -11.98 4.13
N LEU A 97 1.63 -12.16 5.42
CA LEU A 97 2.97 -11.88 5.95
C LEU A 97 4.02 -12.89 5.45
N SER A 98 3.65 -14.16 5.37
CA SER A 98 4.52 -15.24 4.87
C SER A 98 4.79 -15.15 3.37
N ASP A 99 3.81 -14.75 2.56
CA ASP A 99 3.94 -14.68 1.11
C ASP A 99 4.69 -13.41 0.66
N ALA A 100 4.65 -12.34 1.45
CA ALA A 100 5.30 -11.07 1.10
C ALA A 100 6.82 -11.21 0.94
N THR A 101 7.38 -10.62 -0.11
CA THR A 101 8.81 -10.69 -0.44
C THR A 101 9.44 -9.34 -0.80
N GLU A 102 8.66 -8.37 -1.26
CA GLU A 102 9.18 -7.08 -1.71
C GLU A 102 8.85 -5.94 -0.73
N HIS A 103 7.59 -5.86 -0.29
CA HIS A 103 7.03 -4.75 0.46
C HIS A 103 6.11 -5.22 1.58
N ILE A 104 6.39 -4.77 2.80
CA ILE A 104 5.48 -4.92 3.95
C ILE A 104 5.26 -3.54 4.55
N GLU A 105 4.06 -2.99 4.42
CA GLU A 105 3.75 -1.63 4.84
C GLU A 105 2.54 -1.61 5.77
N VAL A 106 2.70 -1.02 6.95
CA VAL A 106 1.64 -0.89 7.95
C VAL A 106 1.39 0.58 8.23
N LEU A 107 0.17 1.04 8.01
CA LEU A 107 -0.31 2.36 8.41
C LEU A 107 -1.49 2.18 9.38
N SER A 108 -1.27 2.50 10.65
CA SER A 108 -2.33 2.45 11.67
C SER A 108 -1.98 3.39 12.82
N LEU A 109 -2.95 3.70 13.70
CA LEU A 109 -2.59 4.32 14.98
C LEU A 109 -1.72 3.36 15.79
N ALA A 110 -2.20 2.14 16.05
CA ALA A 110 -1.48 1.18 16.90
C ALA A 110 -1.32 -0.22 16.30
N ALA A 111 -2.23 -0.69 15.44
CA ALA A 111 -2.21 -2.07 14.91
C ALA A 111 -1.92 -3.18 15.96
N LEU A 112 -2.38 -3.00 17.22
CA LEU A 112 -1.94 -3.85 18.34
C LEU A 112 -2.17 -5.35 18.09
N PHE A 113 -3.35 -5.70 17.54
CA PHE A 113 -3.73 -7.07 17.16
C PHE A 113 -2.75 -7.77 16.19
N LEU A 114 -1.98 -6.99 15.44
CA LEU A 114 -1.03 -7.50 14.46
C LEU A 114 0.36 -7.61 15.08
N VAL A 115 0.82 -6.55 15.75
CA VAL A 115 2.18 -6.50 16.32
C VAL A 115 2.36 -7.38 17.56
N GLU A 116 1.27 -7.73 18.26
CA GLU A 116 1.31 -8.61 19.43
C GLU A 116 1.38 -10.10 19.06
N ARG A 117 1.26 -10.44 17.76
CA ARG A 117 1.39 -11.84 17.31
C ARG A 117 2.81 -12.32 17.61
N PRO A 118 3.01 -13.51 18.21
CA PRO A 118 4.30 -13.95 18.73
C PRO A 118 5.46 -13.92 17.73
N MET A 119 5.18 -14.19 16.46
CA MET A 119 6.18 -14.28 15.40
C MET A 119 6.36 -13.00 14.60
N PHE A 120 5.52 -11.98 14.79
CA PHE A 120 5.46 -10.81 13.91
C PHE A 120 6.80 -10.11 13.75
N ALA A 121 7.43 -9.70 14.86
CA ALA A 121 8.72 -9.00 14.80
C ALA A 121 9.84 -9.90 14.23
N LYS A 122 9.84 -11.19 14.58
CA LYS A 122 10.83 -12.14 14.08
C LYS A 122 10.69 -12.37 12.57
N GLU A 123 9.47 -12.46 12.06
CA GLU A 123 9.18 -12.61 10.63
C GLU A 123 9.56 -11.34 9.88
N LEU A 124 9.20 -10.14 10.35
CA LEU A 124 9.61 -8.90 9.71
C LEU A 124 11.12 -8.75 9.60
N ARG A 125 11.86 -9.11 10.66
CA ARG A 125 13.33 -9.16 10.62
C ARG A 125 13.82 -10.08 9.52
N ALA A 126 13.34 -11.33 9.49
CA ALA A 126 13.76 -12.31 8.49
C ALA A 126 13.42 -11.86 7.06
N LYS A 127 12.26 -11.23 6.85
CA LYS A 127 11.86 -10.66 5.56
C LYS A 127 12.79 -9.52 5.13
N ALA A 128 13.10 -8.61 6.05
CA ALA A 128 13.99 -7.49 5.79
C ALA A 128 15.44 -7.91 5.49
N GLU A 129 15.95 -8.92 6.21
CA GLU A 129 17.26 -9.54 5.97
C GLU A 129 17.32 -10.23 4.61
N ASN A 130 16.19 -10.73 4.10
CA ASN A 130 16.06 -11.28 2.75
C ASN A 130 15.75 -10.23 1.67
N GLY A 131 15.81 -8.94 2.00
CA GLY A 131 15.72 -7.83 1.04
C GLY A 131 14.35 -7.14 0.95
N ALA A 132 13.33 -7.61 1.68
CA ALA A 132 12.03 -6.93 1.70
C ALA A 132 12.13 -5.55 2.37
N LYS A 133 11.41 -4.56 1.85
CA LYS A 133 11.29 -3.23 2.46
C LYS A 133 10.12 -3.23 3.44
N VAL A 134 10.40 -2.99 4.71
CA VAL A 134 9.39 -2.94 5.76
C VAL A 134 9.20 -1.51 6.25
N ARG A 135 7.97 -0.99 6.18
CA ARG A 135 7.62 0.36 6.62
C ARG A 135 6.48 0.30 7.64
N LEU A 136 6.76 0.73 8.86
CA LEU A 136 5.76 0.73 9.93
C LEU A 136 5.46 2.18 10.33
N LEU A 137 4.24 2.63 10.04
CA LEU A 137 3.71 3.94 10.40
C LEU A 137 2.71 3.78 11.54
N PHE A 138 3.06 4.32 12.69
CA PHE A 138 2.21 4.38 13.87
C PHE A 138 1.73 5.82 14.13
N GLY A 139 0.60 5.98 14.82
CA GLY A 139 0.19 7.30 15.28
C GLY A 139 1.18 7.87 16.28
N ASP A 140 1.37 9.18 16.32
CA ASP A 140 2.12 9.82 17.40
C ASP A 140 1.31 9.75 18.71
N PRO A 141 1.82 9.11 19.78
CA PRO A 141 1.09 8.99 21.05
C PRO A 141 0.91 10.33 21.77
N ALA A 142 1.69 11.35 21.43
CA ALA A 142 1.52 12.73 21.90
C ALA A 142 0.70 13.59 20.92
N GLY A 143 0.30 13.03 19.78
CA GLY A 143 -0.52 13.69 18.78
C GLY A 143 -1.95 13.94 19.27
N ARG A 144 -2.57 15.01 18.74
CA ARG A 144 -3.97 15.33 19.01
C ARG A 144 -4.89 14.23 18.47
N GLU A 145 -4.48 13.57 17.41
CA GLU A 145 -5.20 12.54 16.68
C GLU A 145 -5.43 11.30 17.55
N ALA A 146 -4.46 10.91 18.39
CA ALA A 146 -4.62 9.82 19.34
C ALA A 146 -5.64 10.15 20.45
N SER A 147 -5.59 11.38 20.97
CA SER A 147 -6.57 11.85 21.96
C SER A 147 -7.97 11.92 21.36
N ARG A 148 -8.10 12.53 20.18
CA ARG A 148 -9.36 12.65 19.44
C ARG A 148 -9.95 11.27 19.14
N ARG A 149 -9.16 10.31 18.67
CA ARG A 149 -9.66 8.95 18.42
C ARG A 149 -10.17 8.27 19.68
N SER A 150 -9.54 8.53 20.83
CA SER A 150 -10.03 8.00 22.12
C SER A 150 -11.42 8.56 22.44
N GLU A 151 -11.65 9.85 22.21
CA GLU A 151 -12.96 10.49 22.41
C GLU A 151 -14.01 9.99 21.42
N GLU A 152 -13.66 9.91 20.13
CA GLU A 152 -14.56 9.47 19.06
C GLU A 152 -15.01 8.01 19.23
N GLU A 153 -14.12 7.12 19.67
CA GLU A 153 -14.45 5.72 19.99
C GLU A 153 -15.07 5.55 21.39
N GLN A 154 -15.34 6.65 22.12
CA GLN A 154 -15.87 6.66 23.49
C GLN A 154 -15.02 5.80 24.45
N LEU A 155 -13.72 5.83 24.27
CA LEU A 155 -12.76 5.16 25.12
C LEU A 155 -12.35 6.07 26.29
N GLY A 156 -11.81 5.47 27.35
CA GLY A 156 -11.18 6.22 28.42
C GLY A 156 -10.09 7.16 27.90
N LYS A 157 -9.95 8.35 28.52
CA LYS A 157 -8.97 9.36 28.11
C LYS A 157 -7.57 8.75 27.97
N GLY A 158 -6.92 8.98 26.82
CA GLY A 158 -5.56 8.51 26.55
C GLY A 158 -5.44 7.02 26.21
N THR A 159 -6.55 6.27 26.08
CA THR A 159 -6.53 4.83 25.75
C THR A 159 -5.79 4.56 24.45
N VAL A 160 -6.07 5.32 23.39
CA VAL A 160 -5.40 5.11 22.09
C VAL A 160 -3.92 5.44 22.21
N ALA A 161 -3.53 6.53 22.86
CA ALA A 161 -2.13 6.87 23.10
C ALA A 161 -1.38 5.75 23.86
N ALA A 162 -2.03 5.12 24.84
CA ALA A 162 -1.47 3.96 25.54
C ALA A 162 -1.31 2.74 24.62
N ARG A 163 -2.31 2.44 23.78
CA ARG A 163 -2.23 1.36 22.77
C ARG A 163 -1.08 1.58 21.78
N ILE A 164 -0.88 2.82 21.34
CA ILE A 164 0.24 3.20 20.46
C ILE A 164 1.58 2.90 21.15
N ARG A 165 1.77 3.37 22.39
CA ARG A 165 3.00 3.09 23.14
C ARG A 165 3.24 1.58 23.34
N ASN A 166 2.18 0.83 23.59
CA ASN A 166 2.27 -0.63 23.70
C ASN A 166 2.72 -1.28 22.38
N ALA A 167 2.10 -0.90 21.26
CA ALA A 167 2.48 -1.38 19.95
C ALA A 167 3.94 -1.07 19.60
N LEU A 168 4.39 0.16 19.89
CA LEU A 168 5.78 0.57 19.70
C LEU A 168 6.76 -0.30 20.51
N ALA A 169 6.39 -0.74 21.71
CA ALA A 169 7.25 -1.63 22.50
C ALA A 169 7.48 -2.99 21.81
N PHE A 170 6.48 -3.55 21.13
CA PHE A 170 6.62 -4.80 20.37
C PHE A 170 7.54 -4.68 19.16
N VAL A 171 7.56 -3.52 18.49
CA VAL A 171 8.39 -3.30 17.29
C VAL A 171 9.73 -2.63 17.59
N ARG A 172 9.97 -2.19 18.84
CA ARG A 172 11.26 -1.61 19.28
C ARG A 172 12.48 -2.46 18.92
N PRO A 173 12.46 -3.82 19.01
CA PRO A 173 13.60 -4.64 18.59
C PRO A 173 13.95 -4.57 17.09
N LEU A 174 13.15 -3.89 16.27
CA LEU A 174 13.33 -3.77 14.82
C LEU A 174 13.99 -2.47 14.38
N VAL A 175 14.25 -1.52 15.29
CA VAL A 175 14.72 -0.15 14.98
C VAL A 175 16.01 -0.12 14.16
N ASP A 176 16.95 -0.97 14.52
CA ASP A 176 18.28 -1.01 13.91
C ASP A 176 18.41 -2.10 12.83
N VAL A 177 17.29 -2.70 12.42
CA VAL A 177 17.29 -3.74 11.39
C VAL A 177 17.31 -3.07 10.01
N PRO A 178 18.31 -3.37 9.16
CA PRO A 178 18.34 -2.86 7.79
C PRO A 178 17.03 -3.18 7.05
N ASN A 179 16.61 -2.28 6.16
CA ASN A 179 15.35 -2.35 5.41
C ASN A 179 14.06 -2.26 6.23
N ILE A 180 14.14 -2.06 7.55
CA ILE A 180 12.98 -1.72 8.38
C ILE A 180 13.06 -0.25 8.77
N GLU A 181 11.96 0.48 8.57
CA GLU A 181 11.85 1.85 9.05
C GLU A 181 10.52 2.08 9.76
N ILE A 182 10.61 2.64 10.97
CA ILE A 182 9.47 2.93 11.84
C ILE A 182 9.29 4.44 11.94
N ARG A 183 8.09 4.94 11.62
CA ARG A 183 7.74 6.36 11.67
C ARG A 183 6.47 6.61 12.47
N LEU A 184 6.37 7.83 13.00
CA LEU A 184 5.19 8.37 13.66
C LEU A 184 4.49 9.39 12.76
N HIS A 185 3.17 9.27 12.61
CA HIS A 185 2.34 10.20 11.86
C HIS A 185 1.33 10.94 12.75
N LYS A 186 0.94 12.14 12.33
CA LYS A 186 -0.10 12.98 12.98
C LYS A 186 -1.30 13.22 12.06
N THR A 187 -1.51 12.33 11.09
CA THR A 187 -2.61 12.46 10.15
C THR A 187 -3.93 12.01 10.78
N THR A 188 -5.02 12.65 10.39
CA THR A 188 -6.36 12.09 10.59
C THR A 188 -6.43 10.78 9.81
N LEU A 189 -6.61 9.67 10.52
CA LEU A 189 -6.57 8.35 9.91
C LEU A 189 -7.98 7.90 9.51
N TYR A 190 -8.33 8.07 8.23
CA TYR A 190 -9.63 7.63 7.68
C TYR A 190 -9.72 6.11 7.51
N ASN A 191 -8.59 5.44 7.33
CA ASN A 191 -8.47 3.99 7.23
C ASN A 191 -7.09 3.55 7.76
N SER A 192 -6.97 2.31 8.22
CA SER A 192 -5.65 1.68 8.37
C SER A 192 -5.37 0.85 7.13
N VAL A 193 -4.12 0.86 6.65
CA VAL A 193 -3.68 0.08 5.49
C VAL A 193 -2.61 -0.90 5.94
N PHE A 194 -2.76 -2.17 5.52
CA PHE A 194 -1.79 -3.23 5.75
C PHE A 194 -1.48 -3.86 4.40
N ARG A 195 -0.37 -3.46 3.79
CA ARG A 195 0.05 -3.91 2.46
C ARG A 195 1.14 -4.97 2.57
N PHE A 196 0.99 -6.00 1.74
CA PHE A 196 1.87 -7.13 1.58
C PHE A 196 2.03 -7.36 0.08
N ASP A 197 3.09 -6.81 -0.51
CA ASP A 197 3.33 -6.76 -1.95
C ASP A 197 2.14 -6.18 -2.75
N ASP A 198 1.45 -7.05 -3.49
CA ASP A 198 0.32 -6.76 -4.37
C ASP A 198 -1.04 -7.10 -3.73
N GLU A 199 -1.05 -7.38 -2.42
CA GLU A 199 -2.27 -7.52 -1.63
C GLU A 199 -2.31 -6.50 -0.49
N MET A 200 -3.50 -6.04 -0.12
CA MET A 200 -3.65 -5.21 1.06
C MET A 200 -4.96 -5.45 1.80
N ILE A 201 -4.93 -5.25 3.11
CA ILE A 201 -6.12 -5.08 3.95
C ILE A 201 -6.29 -3.60 4.24
N VAL A 202 -7.45 -3.04 3.89
CA VAL A 202 -7.84 -1.67 4.24
C VAL A 202 -8.95 -1.74 5.27
N ASN A 203 -8.65 -1.36 6.52
CA ASN A 203 -9.65 -1.25 7.58
C ASN A 203 -10.26 0.16 7.53
N THR A 204 -11.50 0.26 7.07
CA THR A 204 -12.21 1.52 6.85
C THR A 204 -12.82 2.02 8.16
N HIS A 205 -12.23 3.04 8.77
CA HIS A 205 -12.66 3.47 10.11
C HIS A 205 -14.05 4.11 10.04
N VAL A 206 -14.92 3.70 10.96
CA VAL A 206 -16.25 4.27 11.12
C VAL A 206 -16.27 5.08 12.42
N TYR A 207 -16.78 6.31 12.35
CA TYR A 207 -16.90 7.18 13.52
C TYR A 207 -17.76 6.51 14.61
N GLY A 208 -17.32 6.56 15.87
CA GLY A 208 -18.02 5.90 16.99
C GLY A 208 -17.70 4.42 17.18
N PHE A 209 -17.05 3.75 16.22
CA PHE A 209 -16.75 2.32 16.31
C PHE A 209 -15.25 2.07 16.53
N PRO A 210 -14.88 1.17 17.45
CA PRO A 210 -13.51 0.67 17.55
C PRO A 210 -13.07 0.07 16.21
N GLY A 211 -11.80 0.27 15.83
CA GLY A 211 -11.29 -0.24 14.55
C GLY A 211 -11.53 -1.75 14.34
N ALA A 212 -11.58 -2.56 15.42
CA ALA A 212 -11.88 -3.99 15.33
C ALA A 212 -13.28 -4.29 14.80
N HIS A 213 -14.23 -3.40 15.06
CA HIS A 213 -15.64 -3.50 14.67
C HIS A 213 -15.94 -2.68 13.41
N ALA A 214 -14.96 -1.98 12.86
CA ALA A 214 -15.12 -1.27 11.60
C ALA A 214 -14.90 -2.23 10.42
N PRO A 215 -15.52 -2.02 9.25
CA PRO A 215 -15.36 -2.89 8.09
C PRO A 215 -13.92 -2.94 7.58
N ALA A 216 -13.63 -3.96 6.78
CA ALA A 216 -12.35 -4.07 6.10
C ALA A 216 -12.50 -4.62 4.69
N LEU A 217 -11.64 -4.14 3.79
CA LEU A 217 -11.54 -4.61 2.41
C LEU A 217 -10.24 -5.40 2.28
N HIS A 218 -10.31 -6.59 1.71
CA HIS A 218 -9.15 -7.29 1.17
C HIS A 218 -9.06 -7.00 -0.31
N LEU A 219 -7.99 -6.32 -0.71
CA LEU A 219 -7.73 -5.91 -2.07
C LEU A 219 -6.55 -6.68 -2.65
N ARG A 220 -6.60 -6.91 -3.95
CA ARG A 220 -5.46 -7.32 -4.77
C ARG A 220 -5.20 -6.25 -5.83
N ARG A 221 -3.94 -6.06 -6.17
CA ARG A 221 -3.51 -5.15 -7.23
C ARG A 221 -3.82 -5.76 -8.60
N LEU A 222 -4.41 -4.96 -9.49
CA LEU A 222 -4.56 -5.31 -10.91
C LEU A 222 -3.81 -4.29 -11.77
N SER A 223 -3.25 -4.73 -12.90
CA SER A 223 -2.42 -3.85 -13.75
C SER A 223 -3.14 -2.61 -14.27
N ALA A 224 -4.45 -2.72 -14.49
CA ALA A 224 -5.32 -1.62 -14.90
C ALA A 224 -6.22 -1.12 -13.77
N GLY A 225 -5.94 -1.55 -12.54
CA GLY A 225 -6.62 -1.13 -11.32
C GLY A 225 -6.22 0.27 -10.88
N ASP A 226 -7.04 0.83 -9.99
CA ASP A 226 -6.91 2.19 -9.48
C ASP A 226 -7.25 2.26 -7.99
N LEU A 227 -8.12 1.36 -7.50
CA LEU A 227 -8.49 1.31 -6.09
C LEU A 227 -7.29 0.97 -5.21
N PHE A 228 -6.50 -0.04 -5.59
CA PHE A 228 -5.28 -0.42 -4.87
C PHE A 228 -4.24 0.72 -4.88
N GLU A 229 -4.08 1.38 -6.04
CA GLU A 229 -3.13 2.49 -6.19
C GLU A 229 -3.53 3.69 -5.35
N THR A 230 -4.82 4.05 -5.30
CA THR A 230 -5.32 5.14 -4.47
C THR A 230 -4.93 4.98 -2.99
N TYR A 231 -5.05 3.77 -2.44
CA TYR A 231 -4.61 3.49 -1.07
C TYR A 231 -3.09 3.49 -0.92
N SER A 232 -2.37 3.01 -1.94
CA SER A 232 -0.89 3.02 -1.96
C SER A 232 -0.34 4.45 -1.99
N GLU A 233 -0.89 5.33 -2.83
CA GLU A 233 -0.54 6.76 -2.89
C GLU A 233 -0.88 7.50 -1.60
N SER A 234 -2.02 7.14 -0.97
CA SER A 234 -2.38 7.66 0.34
C SER A 234 -1.33 7.28 1.40
N LEU A 235 -0.90 6.02 1.43
CA LEU A 235 0.15 5.55 2.33
C LEU A 235 1.47 6.29 2.09
N GLU A 236 1.89 6.46 0.84
CA GLU A 236 3.10 7.22 0.49
C GLU A 236 3.02 8.69 0.92
N THR A 237 1.84 9.31 0.80
CA THR A 237 1.62 10.68 1.26
C THR A 237 1.78 10.79 2.79
N VAL A 238 1.27 9.82 3.54
CA VAL A 238 1.48 9.76 5.00
C VAL A 238 2.95 9.49 5.31
N TRP A 239 3.59 8.57 4.58
CA TRP A 239 5.01 8.23 4.75
C TRP A 239 5.93 9.45 4.59
N ALA A 240 5.72 10.23 3.54
CA ALA A 240 6.53 11.41 3.24
C ALA A 240 6.45 12.50 4.33
N SER A 241 5.33 12.60 5.04
CA SER A 241 5.12 13.56 6.14
C SER A 241 5.41 13.01 7.53
N ALA A 242 5.51 11.68 7.69
CA ALA A 242 5.78 11.02 8.95
C ALA A 242 7.23 11.21 9.41
N LYS A 243 7.43 11.24 10.73
CA LYS A 243 8.76 11.43 11.34
C LYS A 243 9.32 10.11 11.81
N ARG A 244 10.63 9.88 11.63
CA ARG A 244 11.30 8.72 12.25
C ARG A 244 11.05 8.72 13.75
N THR A 245 10.71 7.55 14.27
CA THR A 245 10.59 7.37 15.71
C THR A 245 11.96 7.37 16.36
N THR A 246 12.05 7.93 17.56
CA THR A 246 13.20 7.83 18.47
C THR A 246 12.71 7.12 19.72
N PHE A 247 13.29 5.97 20.04
CA PHE A 247 12.89 5.13 21.16
C PHE A 247 13.65 5.46 22.45
#